data_AF-A0A9E4EWB8-F1
#
_entry.id   AF-A0A9E4EWB8-F1
#
_cell.length_a   1.000
_cell.length_b   1.000
_cell.length_c   1.000
_cell.angle_alpha   90.00
_cell.angle_beta   90.00
_cell.angle_gamma   90.00
#
_symmetry.space_group_name_H-M   'P 1'
#
loop_
_entity.id
_entity.type
_entity.pdbx_description
1 polymer ?
#
loop_
_entity_poly.entity_id
_entity_poly.type
_entity_poly.pdbx_seq_one_letter_code
_entity_poly.pdbx_strand_id
1 'polypeptide(L)'
;RDLREGQPFEEVAARFGANDLFAAQGDGVVGWIGRTQAARRFSISPAVFTGLPVGEVAEPVALAGGYQVFRFIEDRPTALADYSAEVAERLRKERTREKEEEEFERLRFRYDVRLDPEGEAILLRRSDRALTTDELNHPFYTYEGGTISVAEGLGSLQAVGAQGLLQDEAAERIGRLLLPVRLFEAEARKRGWTEAAAFVEWREHQRRALILNQLFQRATAGAAPSEDEIKAHYERTQEAVIVHELWTAEEEDAAALRAEWEAGADIADLLDRPGVRSHAGVEGHGVREHGWEMRLVRLYEPRYPELVKAAFIAEVGALVGPIESMDGYAVFRVLRREGGQIQPFAEARRRAAASLRRQRENERIGAFIRQLQDKYEDQVAVLVDW
;
A
#
# COMPACT_ATOMS: atom_id res chain seq x y z
N ARG A 1 25.23 22.78 24.87
CA ARG A 1 25.84 23.73 25.83
C ARG A 1 25.95 23.03 27.18
N ASP A 2 24.83 22.64 27.76
CA ASP A 2 24.71 21.92 29.04
C ASP A 2 25.65 20.70 29.16
N LEU A 3 25.72 19.85 28.12
CA LEU A 3 26.64 18.70 28.08
C LEU A 3 28.13 19.10 28.10
N ARG A 4 28.49 20.26 27.52
CA ARG A 4 29.87 20.79 27.56
C ARG A 4 30.19 21.45 28.90
N GLU A 5 29.17 21.91 29.62
CA GLU A 5 29.27 22.47 30.98
C GLU A 5 29.29 21.37 32.06
N GLY A 6 29.26 20.09 31.66
CA GLY A 6 29.41 18.93 32.56
C GLY A 6 28.10 18.41 33.16
N GLN A 7 26.94 18.86 32.67
CA GLN A 7 25.66 18.26 33.10
C GLN A 7 25.56 16.79 32.63
N PRO A 8 25.04 15.87 33.46
CA PRO A 8 24.81 14.49 33.07
C PRO A 8 23.91 14.38 31.83
N PHE A 9 24.24 13.45 30.92
CA PHE A 9 23.51 13.31 29.66
C PHE A 9 22.04 12.95 29.90
N GLU A 10 21.78 12.09 30.87
CA GLU A 10 20.46 11.60 31.27
C GLU A 10 19.56 12.75 31.73
N GLU A 11 20.10 13.68 32.52
CA GLU A 11 19.36 14.85 33.01
C GLU A 11 19.00 15.81 31.86
N VAL A 12 19.93 15.99 30.91
CA VAL A 12 19.67 16.83 29.74
C VAL A 12 18.68 16.14 28.81
N ALA A 13 18.86 14.86 28.51
CA ALA A 13 18.01 14.07 27.62
C ALA A 13 16.56 14.01 28.13
N ALA A 14 16.34 13.81 29.44
CA ALA A 14 15.01 13.78 30.04
C ALA A 14 14.19 15.06 29.78
N ARG A 15 14.84 16.24 29.73
CA ARG A 15 14.15 17.52 29.39
C ARG A 15 13.59 17.53 27.97
N PHE A 16 14.16 16.73 27.08
CA PHE A 16 13.76 16.60 25.68
C PHE A 16 13.08 15.26 25.37
N GLY A 17 12.86 14.39 26.36
CA GLY A 17 12.29 13.05 26.19
C GLY A 17 10.90 13.07 25.53
N ALA A 18 10.09 14.11 25.77
CA ALA A 18 8.81 14.31 25.11
C ALA A 18 8.90 14.54 23.59
N ASN A 19 10.09 14.89 23.07
CA ASN A 19 10.35 15.06 21.65
C ASN A 19 10.94 13.80 21.00
N ASP A 20 11.26 12.77 21.78
CA ASP A 20 11.77 11.49 21.27
C ASP A 20 10.64 10.48 21.07
N LEU A 21 10.15 10.39 19.83
CA LEU A 21 9.07 9.48 19.42
C LEU A 21 9.46 7.99 19.51
N PHE A 22 10.71 7.67 19.80
CA PHE A 22 11.25 6.31 19.81
C PHE A 22 11.57 5.82 21.23
N ALA A 23 11.62 6.71 22.22
CA ALA A 23 11.77 6.36 23.63
C ALA A 23 10.39 6.01 24.21
N ALA A 24 10.06 4.72 24.24
CA ALA A 24 8.74 4.25 24.68
C ALA A 24 8.38 4.65 26.12
N GLN A 25 9.38 4.92 26.96
CA GLN A 25 9.21 5.34 28.35
C GLN A 25 9.33 6.87 28.56
N GLY A 26 9.60 7.63 27.49
CA GLY A 26 9.80 9.09 27.56
C GLY A 26 11.09 9.50 28.29
N ASP A 27 12.00 8.56 28.55
CA ASP A 27 13.28 8.74 29.25
C ASP A 27 14.46 9.04 28.30
N GLY A 28 14.20 9.06 26.99
CA GLY A 28 15.23 9.22 25.95
C GLY A 28 16.02 7.95 25.63
N VAL A 29 15.62 6.78 26.17
CA VAL A 29 16.28 5.50 25.89
C VAL A 29 15.46 4.70 24.87
N VAL A 30 16.06 4.45 23.71
CA VAL A 30 15.39 3.84 22.55
C VAL A 30 15.59 2.32 22.43
N GLY A 31 16.26 1.71 23.41
CA GLY A 31 16.56 0.29 23.46
C GLY A 31 17.71 -0.15 22.53
N TRP A 32 17.80 -1.45 22.28
CA TRP A 32 18.86 -2.04 21.46
C TRP A 32 18.63 -1.78 19.97
N ILE A 33 19.61 -1.16 19.32
CA ILE A 33 19.54 -0.86 17.88
C ILE A 33 20.67 -1.55 17.11
N GLY A 34 20.30 -2.17 15.99
CA GLY A 34 21.26 -2.70 15.02
C GLY A 34 21.68 -1.66 13.98
N ARG A 35 22.76 -1.93 13.23
CA ARG A 35 23.29 -1.02 12.20
C ARG A 35 22.23 -0.55 11.20
N THR A 36 21.33 -1.43 10.78
CA THR A 36 20.25 -1.11 9.83
C THR A 36 19.17 -0.23 10.44
N GLN A 37 18.80 -0.48 11.70
CA GLN A 37 17.85 0.36 12.43
C GLN A 37 18.45 1.74 12.70
N ALA A 38 19.72 1.80 13.12
CA ALA A 38 20.45 3.05 13.32
C ALA A 38 20.39 3.94 12.07
N ALA A 39 20.67 3.38 10.88
CA ALA A 39 20.63 4.12 9.63
C ALA A 39 19.21 4.52 9.19
N ARG A 40 18.23 3.61 9.23
CA ARG A 40 16.89 3.84 8.67
C ARG A 40 15.92 4.55 9.61
N ARG A 41 15.98 4.21 10.90
CA ARG A 41 15.04 4.69 11.93
C ARG A 41 15.56 5.97 12.57
N PHE A 42 16.87 6.01 12.83
CA PHE A 42 17.51 7.08 13.60
C PHE A 42 18.41 7.98 12.76
N SER A 43 18.57 7.76 11.45
CA SER A 43 19.49 8.54 10.60
C SER A 43 20.93 8.61 11.12
N ILE A 44 21.35 7.62 11.92
CA ILE A 44 22.72 7.49 12.40
C ILE A 44 23.52 6.85 11.27
N SER A 45 24.54 7.55 10.78
CA SER A 45 25.36 7.03 9.68
C SER A 45 26.10 5.75 10.10
N PRO A 46 26.39 4.82 9.18
CA PRO A 46 27.17 3.64 9.49
C PRO A 46 28.53 3.96 10.14
N ALA A 47 29.18 5.04 9.72
CA ALA A 47 30.46 5.46 10.26
C ALA A 47 30.36 5.91 11.73
N VAL A 48 29.32 6.67 12.09
CA VAL A 48 29.09 7.09 13.48
C VAL A 48 28.67 5.90 14.33
N PHE A 49 27.80 5.02 13.82
CA PHE A 49 27.38 3.81 14.52
C PHE A 49 28.55 2.89 14.88
N THR A 50 29.54 2.74 13.98
CA THR A 50 30.72 1.90 14.25
C THR A 50 31.87 2.63 14.93
N GLY A 51 31.89 3.97 14.85
CA GLY A 51 33.05 4.78 15.24
C GLY A 51 32.90 5.54 16.55
N LEU A 52 31.68 5.80 17.02
CA LEU A 52 31.44 6.48 18.29
C LEU A 52 31.56 5.49 19.47
N PRO A 53 32.50 5.70 20.41
CA PRO A 53 32.64 4.84 21.57
C PRO A 53 31.40 4.85 22.49
N VAL A 54 31.16 3.74 23.18
CA VAL A 54 30.19 3.67 24.27
C VAL A 54 30.56 4.71 25.34
N GLY A 55 29.57 5.47 25.79
CA GLY A 55 29.75 6.54 26.76
C GLY A 55 30.08 7.92 26.15
N GLU A 56 30.38 8.01 24.85
CA GLU A 56 30.65 9.29 24.19
C GLU A 56 29.42 9.92 23.56
N VAL A 57 29.31 11.23 23.69
CA VAL A 57 28.21 12.02 23.11
C VAL A 57 28.54 12.31 21.65
N ALA A 58 27.63 11.96 20.75
CA ALA A 58 27.72 12.26 19.33
C ALA A 58 27.66 13.77 19.08
N GLU A 59 28.37 14.24 18.05
CA GLU A 59 28.11 15.57 17.50
C GLU A 59 26.67 15.67 16.96
N PRO A 60 26.05 16.87 16.96
CA PRO A 60 24.68 17.04 16.49
C PRO A 60 24.48 16.53 15.05
N VAL A 61 23.59 15.55 14.88
CA VAL A 61 23.24 14.99 13.58
C VAL A 61 21.99 15.69 13.06
N ALA A 62 22.06 16.23 11.85
CA ALA A 62 20.93 16.88 11.19
C ALA A 62 19.87 15.85 10.74
N LEU A 63 18.60 16.21 10.95
CA LEU A 63 17.41 15.49 10.53
C LEU A 63 16.55 16.39 9.64
N ALA A 64 15.60 15.81 8.90
CA ALA A 64 14.70 16.54 8.00
C ALA A 64 13.77 17.58 8.67
N GLY A 65 13.84 17.74 9.99
CA GLY A 65 13.09 18.74 10.76
C GLY A 65 13.74 19.18 12.07
N GLY A 66 15.04 18.92 12.27
CA GLY A 66 15.72 19.26 13.51
C GLY A 66 17.12 18.67 13.62
N TYR A 67 17.64 18.61 14.84
CA TYR A 67 18.92 17.99 15.16
C TYR A 67 18.73 16.98 16.29
N GLN A 68 19.51 15.92 16.28
CA GLN A 68 19.59 14.97 17.39
C GLN A 68 21.02 14.94 17.94
N VAL A 69 21.11 14.67 19.23
CA VAL A 69 22.35 14.37 19.95
C VAL A 69 22.08 13.09 20.73
N PHE A 70 22.96 12.10 20.60
CA PHE A 70 22.79 10.79 21.23
C PHE A 70 24.11 10.30 21.79
N ARG A 71 24.05 9.22 22.59
CA ARG A 71 25.20 8.51 23.12
C ARG A 71 24.86 7.02 23.19
N PHE A 72 25.81 6.16 22.86
CA PHE A 72 25.65 4.73 23.08
C PHE A 72 25.91 4.40 24.55
N ILE A 73 24.96 3.71 25.19
CA ILE A 73 25.04 3.37 26.62
C ILE A 73 25.77 2.04 26.82
N GLU A 74 25.59 1.11 25.89
CA GLU A 74 26.14 -0.24 25.94
C GLU A 74 26.27 -0.78 24.51
N ASP A 75 27.29 -1.60 24.27
CA ASP A 75 27.42 -2.42 23.07
C ASP A 75 27.41 -3.89 23.46
N ARG A 76 26.76 -4.73 22.64
CA ARG A 76 26.77 -6.19 22.85
C ARG A 76 26.94 -6.92 21.54
N PRO A 77 27.76 -7.99 21.50
CA PRO A 77 27.74 -8.91 20.39
C PRO A 77 26.36 -9.55 20.34
N THR A 78 25.69 -9.43 19.20
CA THR A 78 24.44 -10.14 18.93
C THR A 78 24.77 -11.44 18.22
N ALA A 79 24.00 -12.50 18.47
CA ALA A 79 24.22 -13.76 17.80
C ALA A 79 23.97 -13.62 16.30
N LEU A 80 24.77 -14.33 15.47
CA LEU A 80 24.55 -14.37 14.02
C LEU A 80 23.10 -14.77 13.67
N ALA A 81 22.47 -15.60 14.50
CA ALA A 81 21.08 -16.03 14.34
C ALA A 81 20.13 -14.84 14.15
N ASP A 82 20.30 -13.76 14.91
CA ASP A 82 19.38 -12.60 14.91
C ASP A 82 19.49 -11.75 13.63
N TYR A 83 20.59 -11.87 12.89
CA TYR A 83 20.82 -11.18 11.60
C TYR A 83 20.97 -12.12 10.41
N SER A 84 20.87 -13.43 10.63
CA SER A 84 21.16 -14.46 9.63
C SER A 84 20.34 -14.29 8.35
N ALA A 85 19.04 -13.98 8.49
CA ALA A 85 18.14 -13.72 7.37
C ALA A 85 18.52 -12.45 6.58
N GLU A 86 18.87 -11.36 7.25
CA GLU A 86 19.29 -10.11 6.60
C GLU A 86 20.62 -10.27 5.88
N VAL A 87 21.60 -10.90 6.54
CA VAL A 87 22.91 -11.21 5.94
C VAL A 87 22.72 -12.14 4.75
N ALA A 88 21.90 -13.18 4.86
CA ALA A 88 21.61 -14.10 3.76
C ALA A 88 20.96 -13.36 2.58
N GLU A 89 19.98 -12.49 2.80
CA GLU A 89 19.34 -11.74 1.71
C GLU A 89 20.32 -10.74 1.06
N ARG A 90 21.18 -10.08 1.84
CA ARG A 90 22.23 -9.22 1.29
C ARG A 90 23.20 -10.01 0.42
N LEU A 91 23.74 -11.12 0.95
CA LEU A 91 24.64 -12.00 0.21
C LEU A 91 23.97 -12.58 -1.04
N ARG A 92 22.67 -12.90 -0.97
CA ARG A 92 21.90 -13.39 -2.12
C ARG A 92 21.82 -12.31 -3.19
N LYS A 93 21.53 -11.06 -2.84
CA LYS A 93 21.49 -9.93 -3.78
C LYS A 93 22.86 -9.65 -4.40
N GLU A 94 23.91 -9.62 -3.59
CA GLU A 94 25.29 -9.43 -4.07
C GLU A 94 25.69 -10.53 -5.07
N ARG A 95 25.53 -11.80 -4.69
CA ARG A 95 25.83 -12.93 -5.59
C ARG A 95 24.95 -12.98 -6.83
N THR A 96 23.70 -12.57 -6.74
CA THR A 96 22.81 -12.49 -7.91
C THR A 96 23.31 -11.43 -8.87
N ARG A 97 23.66 -10.24 -8.36
CA ARG A 97 24.20 -9.15 -9.16
C ARG A 97 25.53 -9.52 -9.82
N GLU A 98 26.43 -10.17 -9.11
CA GLU A 98 27.69 -10.68 -9.66
C GLU A 98 27.44 -11.63 -10.85
N LYS A 99 26.53 -12.60 -10.66
CA LYS A 99 26.16 -13.53 -11.74
C LYS A 99 25.46 -12.86 -12.93
N GLU A 100 24.62 -11.87 -12.66
CA GLU A 100 23.97 -11.08 -13.70
C GLU A 100 24.98 -10.28 -14.52
N GLU A 101 25.97 -9.66 -13.86
CA GLU A 101 27.05 -8.93 -14.53
C GLU A 101 27.95 -9.86 -15.36
N GLU A 102 28.33 -11.02 -14.81
CA GLU A 102 29.09 -12.03 -15.55
C GLU A 102 28.35 -12.53 -16.79
N GLU A 103 27.05 -12.86 -16.66
CA GLU A 103 26.25 -13.29 -17.80
C GLU A 103 26.04 -12.14 -18.78
N PHE A 104 25.82 -10.92 -18.30
CA PHE A 104 25.69 -9.73 -19.14
C PHE A 104 26.93 -9.54 -20.03
N GLU A 105 28.13 -9.54 -19.47
CA GLU A 105 29.36 -9.39 -20.25
C GLU A 105 29.58 -10.56 -21.24
N ARG A 106 29.22 -11.79 -20.85
CA ARG A 106 29.21 -12.93 -21.79
C ARG A 106 28.23 -12.72 -22.94
N LEU A 107 27.05 -12.19 -22.67
CA LEU A 107 26.03 -11.92 -23.68
C LEU A 107 26.44 -10.76 -24.58
N ARG A 108 27.07 -9.70 -24.05
CA ARG A 108 27.60 -8.59 -24.86
C ARG A 108 28.55 -9.07 -25.95
N PHE A 109 29.48 -9.95 -25.57
CA PHE A 109 30.39 -10.57 -26.53
C PHE A 109 29.66 -11.50 -27.50
N ARG A 110 28.77 -12.37 -27.01
CA ARG A 110 28.05 -13.35 -27.84
C ARG A 110 27.17 -12.70 -28.91
N TYR A 111 26.53 -11.58 -28.58
CA TYR A 111 25.60 -10.87 -29.45
C TYR A 111 26.27 -9.70 -30.19
N ASP A 112 27.61 -9.61 -30.19
CA ASP A 112 28.39 -8.60 -30.94
C ASP A 112 27.85 -7.17 -30.72
N VAL A 113 27.69 -6.79 -29.45
CA VAL A 113 27.17 -5.46 -29.10
C VAL A 113 28.15 -4.37 -29.53
N ARG A 114 27.67 -3.43 -30.34
CA ARG A 114 28.44 -2.29 -30.84
C ARG A 114 27.71 -0.98 -30.56
N LEU A 115 28.46 -0.01 -30.05
CA LEU A 115 28.00 1.37 -29.96
C LEU A 115 28.05 1.99 -31.35
N ASP A 116 26.96 2.62 -31.77
CA ASP A 116 26.89 3.35 -33.02
C ASP A 116 27.46 4.77 -32.81
N PRO A 117 28.57 5.15 -33.50
CA PRO A 117 29.21 6.45 -33.28
C PRO A 117 28.32 7.64 -33.65
N GLU A 118 27.43 7.50 -34.63
CA GLU A 118 26.52 8.58 -35.04
C GLU A 118 25.38 8.72 -34.03
N GLY A 119 24.81 7.60 -33.57
CA GLY A 119 23.86 7.61 -32.45
C GLY A 119 24.44 8.21 -31.18
N GLU A 120 25.69 7.90 -30.85
CA GLU A 120 26.41 8.51 -29.73
C GLU A 120 26.62 10.00 -29.91
N ALA A 121 27.02 10.43 -31.10
CA ALA A 121 27.16 11.85 -31.42
C ALA A 121 25.83 12.61 -31.30
N ILE A 122 24.72 12.02 -31.76
CA ILE A 122 23.37 12.60 -31.62
C ILE A 122 23.01 12.76 -30.15
N LEU A 123 23.30 11.75 -29.32
CA LEU A 123 22.98 11.76 -27.89
C LEU A 123 23.82 12.76 -27.10
N LEU A 124 25.12 12.86 -27.39
CA LEU A 124 26.03 13.81 -26.73
C LEU A 124 25.88 15.24 -27.25
N ARG A 125 25.18 15.44 -28.37
CA ARG A 125 24.95 16.76 -28.95
C ARG A 125 24.15 17.62 -27.97
N ARG A 126 24.83 18.58 -27.36
CA ARG A 126 24.16 19.71 -26.69
C ARG A 126 23.44 20.52 -27.76
N SER A 127 22.12 20.40 -27.82
CA SER A 127 21.31 21.14 -28.79
C SER A 127 20.16 21.86 -28.11
N ASP A 128 20.03 23.15 -28.41
CA ASP A 128 18.90 23.99 -27.99
C ASP A 128 17.63 23.70 -28.81
N ARG A 129 17.73 22.82 -29.81
CA ARG A 129 16.60 22.34 -30.61
C ARG A 129 16.21 20.92 -30.24
N ALA A 130 14.93 20.61 -30.45
CA ALA A 130 14.46 19.24 -30.41
C ALA A 130 15.15 18.39 -31.50
N LEU A 131 15.41 17.12 -31.16
CA LEU A 131 15.85 16.11 -32.11
C LEU A 131 14.73 15.80 -33.11
N THR A 132 15.09 15.54 -34.37
CA THR A 132 14.14 15.12 -35.40
C THR A 132 13.69 13.68 -35.16
N THR A 133 12.60 13.27 -35.81
CA THR A 133 12.13 11.87 -35.76
C THR A 133 13.20 10.88 -36.26
N ASP A 134 13.96 11.26 -37.29
CA ASP A 134 15.03 10.42 -37.82
C ASP A 134 16.20 10.31 -36.84
N GLU A 135 16.61 11.42 -36.21
CA GLU A 135 17.64 11.43 -35.16
C GLU A 135 17.21 10.58 -33.95
N LEU A 136 15.94 10.64 -33.56
CA LEU A 136 15.38 9.85 -32.47
C LEU A 136 15.34 8.35 -32.77
N ASN A 137 15.06 7.98 -34.03
CA ASN A 137 15.01 6.58 -34.47
C ASN A 137 16.39 6.02 -34.85
N HIS A 138 17.44 6.85 -34.91
CA HIS A 138 18.79 6.41 -35.24
C HIS A 138 19.28 5.33 -34.25
N PRO A 139 19.94 4.26 -34.72
CA PRO A 139 20.58 3.29 -33.85
C PRO A 139 21.60 3.96 -32.91
N PHE A 140 21.57 3.58 -31.64
CA PHE A 140 22.52 3.98 -30.60
C PHE A 140 23.39 2.79 -30.18
N TYR A 141 22.78 1.64 -29.93
CA TYR A 141 23.47 0.35 -29.89
C TYR A 141 22.92 -0.57 -30.98
N THR A 142 23.80 -1.39 -31.53
CA THR A 142 23.46 -2.50 -32.42
C THR A 142 23.97 -3.80 -31.82
N TYR A 143 23.26 -4.90 -32.05
CA TYR A 143 23.63 -6.25 -31.62
C TYR A 143 22.93 -7.28 -32.51
N GLU A 144 23.39 -8.53 -32.49
CA GLU A 144 22.73 -9.61 -33.23
C GLU A 144 21.28 -9.80 -32.73
N GLY A 145 20.31 -9.42 -33.56
CA GLY A 145 18.88 -9.55 -33.22
C GLY A 145 18.20 -8.26 -32.80
N GLY A 146 18.87 -7.10 -32.82
CA GLY A 146 18.19 -5.83 -32.66
C GLY A 146 19.08 -4.60 -32.55
N THR A 147 18.41 -3.47 -32.31
CA THR A 147 19.04 -2.18 -32.03
C THR A 147 18.39 -1.54 -30.81
N ILE A 148 19.10 -0.62 -30.17
CA ILE A 148 18.54 0.33 -29.21
C ILE A 148 18.64 1.68 -29.90
N SER A 149 17.53 2.42 -30.05
CA SER A 149 17.56 3.75 -30.67
C SER A 149 17.98 4.86 -29.70
N VAL A 150 18.30 6.03 -30.24
CA VAL A 150 18.55 7.25 -29.45
C VAL A 150 17.33 7.59 -28.57
N ALA A 151 16.11 7.46 -29.09
CA ALA A 151 14.88 7.72 -28.33
C ALA A 151 14.74 6.82 -27.10
N GLU A 152 15.04 5.52 -27.26
CA GLU A 152 15.01 4.57 -26.15
C GLU A 152 16.06 4.92 -25.09
N GLY A 153 17.28 5.28 -25.53
CA GLY A 153 18.35 5.75 -24.66
C GLY A 153 17.92 6.96 -23.82
N LEU A 154 17.42 8.01 -24.47
CA LEU A 154 16.95 9.23 -23.80
C LEU A 154 15.78 8.95 -22.85
N GLY A 155 14.80 8.14 -23.28
CA GLY A 155 13.67 7.74 -22.45
C GLY A 155 14.10 7.00 -21.18
N SER A 156 15.11 6.13 -21.28
CA SER A 156 15.65 5.39 -20.14
C SER A 156 16.32 6.31 -19.11
N LEU A 157 17.03 7.35 -19.55
CA LEU A 157 17.66 8.34 -18.67
C LEU A 157 16.62 9.23 -17.97
N GLN A 158 15.58 9.66 -18.71
CA GLN A 158 14.48 10.43 -18.13
C GLN A 158 13.75 9.65 -17.04
N ALA A 159 13.49 8.35 -17.27
CA ALA A 159 12.79 7.49 -16.32
C ALA A 159 13.54 7.35 -14.98
N VAL A 160 14.88 7.45 -14.98
CA VAL A 160 15.72 7.40 -13.77
C VAL A 160 16.09 8.78 -13.22
N GLY A 161 15.41 9.84 -13.68
CA GLY A 161 15.61 11.21 -13.18
C GLY A 161 16.93 11.85 -13.58
N ALA A 162 17.64 11.33 -14.58
CA ALA A 162 18.90 11.87 -15.06
C ALA A 162 18.64 13.03 -16.06
N GLN A 163 18.11 14.15 -15.58
CA GLN A 163 17.68 15.27 -16.44
C GLN A 163 18.78 16.30 -16.82
N GLY A 164 20.06 16.10 -16.45
CA GLY A 164 21.02 17.22 -16.54
C GLY A 164 22.46 16.93 -16.96
N LEU A 165 22.88 15.67 -17.13
CA LEU A 165 24.28 15.34 -17.39
C LEU A 165 24.37 14.21 -18.41
N LEU A 166 24.13 14.54 -19.68
CA LEU A 166 24.71 13.79 -20.79
C LEU A 166 26.20 14.19 -20.84
N GLN A 167 26.99 13.59 -19.95
CA GLN A 167 28.46 13.62 -19.98
C GLN A 167 28.97 12.42 -20.78
N ASP A 168 30.28 12.30 -20.91
CA ASP A 168 30.98 11.22 -21.64
C ASP A 168 30.61 9.79 -21.17
N GLU A 169 29.96 9.65 -20.00
CA GLU A 169 29.49 8.37 -19.44
C GLU A 169 28.05 8.00 -19.82
N ALA A 170 27.33 8.86 -20.58
CA ALA A 170 25.92 8.64 -20.90
C ALA A 170 25.69 7.30 -21.63
N ALA A 171 26.60 6.95 -22.53
CA ALA A 171 26.51 5.70 -23.28
C ALA A 171 26.66 4.48 -22.38
N GLU A 172 27.66 4.46 -21.49
CA GLU A 172 27.83 3.38 -20.54
C GLU A 172 26.62 3.24 -19.61
N ARG A 173 26.06 4.36 -19.14
CA ARG A 173 24.87 4.37 -18.29
C ARG A 173 23.64 3.81 -19.00
N ILE A 174 23.37 4.24 -20.24
CA ILE A 174 22.29 3.69 -21.06
C ILE A 174 22.53 2.20 -21.31
N GLY A 175 23.77 1.82 -21.62
CA GLY A 175 24.18 0.43 -21.82
C GLY A 175 23.83 -0.44 -20.62
N ARG A 176 24.19 -0.02 -19.40
CA ARG A 176 23.86 -0.74 -18.15
C ARG A 176 22.37 -0.81 -17.85
N LEU A 177 21.55 0.13 -18.35
CA LEU A 177 20.11 0.14 -18.14
C LEU A 177 19.36 -0.73 -19.15
N LEU A 178 19.75 -0.67 -20.43
CA LEU A 178 18.97 -1.24 -21.54
C LEU A 178 19.56 -2.53 -22.11
N LEU A 179 20.88 -2.67 -22.22
CA LEU A 179 21.49 -3.86 -22.82
C LEU A 179 21.20 -5.13 -22.02
N PRO A 180 21.25 -5.17 -20.67
CA PRO A 180 20.86 -6.38 -19.93
C PRO A 180 19.44 -6.83 -20.28
N VAL A 181 18.48 -5.91 -20.32
CA VAL A 181 17.09 -6.24 -20.66
C VAL A 181 16.98 -6.84 -22.07
N ARG A 182 17.65 -6.22 -23.06
CA ARG A 182 17.61 -6.66 -24.46
C ARG A 182 18.31 -7.99 -24.69
N LEU A 183 19.52 -8.16 -24.15
CA LEU A 183 20.33 -9.34 -24.39
C LEU A 183 19.80 -10.57 -23.65
N PHE A 184 19.31 -10.40 -22.43
CA PHE A 184 18.68 -11.51 -21.70
C PHE A 184 17.38 -11.94 -22.38
N GLU A 185 16.59 -11.00 -22.91
CA GLU A 185 15.41 -11.32 -23.71
C GLU A 185 15.78 -12.06 -24.99
N ALA A 186 16.77 -11.58 -25.74
CA ALA A 186 17.26 -12.23 -26.96
C ALA A 186 17.74 -13.66 -26.69
N GLU A 187 18.48 -13.87 -25.59
CA GLU A 187 18.94 -15.19 -25.16
C GLU A 187 17.77 -16.09 -24.73
N ALA A 188 16.79 -15.56 -23.99
CA ALA A 188 15.61 -16.32 -23.60
C ALA A 188 14.82 -16.81 -24.82
N ARG A 189 14.64 -15.94 -25.83
CA ARG A 189 14.01 -16.32 -27.12
C ARG A 189 14.83 -17.38 -27.85
N LYS A 190 16.16 -17.19 -27.95
CA LYS A 190 17.05 -18.17 -28.61
C LYS A 190 17.01 -19.55 -27.95
N ARG A 191 16.78 -19.62 -26.64
CA ARG A 191 16.63 -20.85 -25.87
C ARG A 191 15.22 -21.44 -25.87
N GLY A 192 14.25 -20.79 -26.52
CA GLY A 192 12.85 -21.23 -26.55
C GLY A 192 12.10 -21.03 -25.22
N TRP A 193 12.64 -20.21 -24.30
CA TRP A 193 12.03 -19.99 -22.98
C TRP A 193 10.74 -19.17 -23.08
N THR A 194 10.64 -18.31 -24.09
CA THR A 194 9.46 -17.47 -24.33
C THR A 194 8.28 -18.23 -24.94
N GLU A 195 8.53 -19.46 -25.42
CA GLU A 195 7.55 -20.36 -26.05
C GLU A 195 7.16 -21.52 -25.13
N ALA A 196 7.89 -21.71 -24.01
CA ALA A 196 7.56 -22.73 -23.02
C ALA A 196 6.15 -22.52 -22.45
N ALA A 197 5.37 -23.60 -22.35
CA ALA A 197 3.95 -23.54 -21.95
C ALA A 197 3.72 -22.73 -20.66
N ALA A 198 4.54 -22.97 -19.63
CA ALA A 198 4.45 -22.25 -18.35
C ALA A 198 4.67 -20.73 -18.50
N PHE A 199 5.58 -20.31 -19.38
CA PHE A 199 5.81 -18.89 -19.65
C PHE A 199 4.65 -18.27 -20.42
N VAL A 200 4.12 -18.98 -21.43
CA VAL A 200 2.97 -18.51 -22.22
C VAL A 200 1.74 -18.34 -21.34
N GLU A 201 1.44 -19.32 -20.48
CA GLU A 201 0.33 -19.23 -19.52
C GLU A 201 0.50 -18.06 -18.56
N TRP A 202 1.69 -17.91 -17.97
CA TRP A 202 2.01 -16.79 -17.09
C TRP A 202 1.87 -15.44 -17.82
N ARG A 203 2.40 -15.32 -19.05
CA ARG A 203 2.30 -14.11 -19.88
C ARG A 203 0.85 -13.76 -20.17
N GLU A 204 0.02 -14.73 -20.55
CA GLU A 204 -1.40 -14.48 -20.81
C GLU A 204 -2.17 -14.08 -19.54
N HIS A 205 -1.83 -14.66 -18.39
CA HIS A 205 -2.37 -14.22 -17.10
C HIS A 205 -1.99 -12.77 -16.80
N GLN A 206 -0.71 -12.40 -16.92
CA GLN A 206 -0.25 -11.02 -16.71
C GLN A 206 -0.92 -10.05 -17.69
N ARG A 207 -1.04 -10.43 -18.97
CA ARG A 207 -1.72 -9.62 -19.99
C ARG A 207 -3.19 -9.36 -19.62
N ARG A 208 -3.93 -10.39 -19.20
CA ARG A 208 -5.32 -10.22 -18.75
C ARG A 208 -5.43 -9.32 -17.52
N ALA A 209 -4.54 -9.50 -16.54
CA ALA A 209 -4.51 -8.66 -15.34
C ALA A 209 -4.20 -7.18 -15.68
N LEU A 210 -3.26 -6.92 -16.60
CA LEU A 210 -2.95 -5.57 -17.05
C LEU A 210 -4.14 -4.92 -17.78
N ILE A 211 -4.82 -5.66 -18.65
CA ILE A 211 -6.03 -5.16 -19.34
C ILE A 211 -7.12 -4.83 -18.33
N LEU A 212 -7.37 -5.71 -17.35
CA LEU A 212 -8.35 -5.48 -16.30
C LEU A 212 -8.00 -4.24 -15.46
N ASN A 213 -6.74 -4.12 -15.04
CA ASN A 213 -6.26 -2.96 -14.29
C ASN A 213 -6.45 -1.66 -15.08
N GLN A 214 -6.12 -1.65 -16.37
CA GLN A 214 -6.32 -0.49 -17.24
C GLN A 214 -7.81 -0.15 -17.42
N LEU A 215 -8.66 -1.17 -17.55
CA LEU A 215 -10.10 -0.99 -17.63
C LEU A 215 -10.66 -0.37 -16.35
N PHE A 216 -10.26 -0.89 -15.18
CA PHE A 216 -10.66 -0.35 -13.89
C PHE A 216 -10.17 1.08 -13.69
N GLN A 217 -8.90 1.39 -14.00
CA GLN A 217 -8.39 2.76 -13.93
C GLN A 217 -9.20 3.74 -14.78
N ARG A 218 -9.65 3.32 -15.97
CA ARG A 218 -10.52 4.15 -16.82
C ARG A 218 -11.93 4.26 -16.27
N ALA A 219 -12.53 3.16 -15.80
CA ALA A 219 -13.87 3.15 -15.23
C ALA A 219 -13.96 3.99 -13.94
N THR A 220 -12.86 4.08 -13.18
CA THR A 220 -12.78 4.87 -11.95
C THR A 220 -12.17 6.26 -12.13
N ALA A 221 -11.83 6.66 -13.36
CA ALA A 221 -11.21 7.95 -13.63
C ALA A 221 -12.07 9.12 -13.12
N GLY A 222 -11.49 10.01 -12.32
CA GLY A 222 -12.22 11.13 -11.70
C GLY A 222 -13.01 10.74 -10.44
N ALA A 223 -12.70 9.63 -9.78
CA ALA A 223 -13.29 9.24 -8.48
C ALA A 223 -12.62 9.94 -7.28
N ALA A 224 -11.64 10.83 -7.52
CA ALA A 224 -10.95 11.55 -6.47
C ALA A 224 -11.94 12.49 -5.73
N PRO A 225 -12.10 12.35 -4.41
CA PRO A 225 -12.99 13.22 -3.65
C PRO A 225 -12.38 14.61 -3.41
N SER A 226 -13.25 15.62 -3.33
CA SER A 226 -12.90 16.98 -2.92
C SER A 226 -12.66 17.04 -1.40
N GLU A 227 -12.04 18.12 -0.95
CA GLU A 227 -11.75 18.33 0.48
C GLU A 227 -13.02 18.35 1.34
N ASP A 228 -14.08 19.02 0.86
CA ASP A 228 -15.37 19.09 1.54
C ASP A 228 -16.04 17.73 1.64
N GLU A 229 -15.93 16.91 0.60
CA GLU A 229 -16.45 15.54 0.60
C GLU A 229 -15.69 14.64 1.57
N ILE A 230 -14.36 14.78 1.65
CA ILE A 230 -13.53 14.05 2.62
C ILE A 230 -13.91 14.43 4.05
N LYS A 231 -14.14 15.72 4.31
CA LYS A 231 -14.57 16.21 5.62
C LYS A 231 -15.94 15.70 6.00
N ALA A 232 -16.93 15.80 5.11
CA ALA A 232 -18.27 15.29 5.35
C ALA A 232 -18.27 13.76 5.58
N HIS A 233 -17.48 13.01 4.82
CA HIS A 233 -17.32 11.57 5.03
C HIS A 233 -16.68 11.26 6.38
N TYR A 234 -15.63 11.98 6.76
CA TYR A 234 -14.98 11.85 8.07
C TYR A 234 -15.99 12.08 9.20
N GLU A 235 -16.75 13.18 9.16
CA GLU A 235 -17.75 13.53 10.19
C GLU A 235 -18.82 12.44 10.34
N ARG A 236 -19.31 11.89 9.23
CA ARG A 236 -20.35 10.85 9.22
C ARG A 236 -19.86 9.45 9.63
N THR A 237 -18.56 9.26 9.82
CA THR A 237 -17.93 7.96 10.12
C THR A 237 -17.19 7.92 11.47
N GLN A 238 -17.13 9.06 12.20
CA GLN A 238 -16.45 9.16 13.51
C GLN A 238 -17.13 8.33 14.60
N GLU A 239 -18.45 8.35 14.63
CA GLU A 239 -19.23 7.62 15.60
C GLU A 239 -19.77 6.35 14.96
N ALA A 240 -19.58 5.24 15.65
CA ALA A 240 -20.21 3.98 15.30
C ALA A 240 -20.93 3.37 16.49
N VAL A 241 -22.04 2.70 16.20
CA VAL A 241 -22.75 1.85 17.15
C VAL A 241 -22.57 0.41 16.69
N ILE A 242 -22.05 -0.43 17.57
CA ILE A 242 -21.95 -1.86 17.31
C ILE A 242 -23.21 -2.52 17.84
N VAL A 243 -23.89 -3.23 16.96
CA VAL A 243 -25.15 -3.91 17.25
C VAL A 243 -25.06 -5.38 16.86
N HIS A 244 -25.83 -6.19 17.54
CA HIS A 244 -26.31 -7.44 16.99
C HIS A 244 -27.67 -7.21 16.34
N GLU A 245 -27.93 -7.78 15.17
CA GLU A 245 -29.18 -7.59 14.41
C GLU A 245 -29.73 -8.95 13.95
N LEU A 246 -31.03 -9.15 14.17
CA LEU A 246 -31.87 -10.17 13.57
C LEU A 246 -32.82 -9.49 12.57
N TRP A 247 -32.94 -10.04 11.38
CA TRP A 247 -33.83 -9.56 10.32
C TRP A 247 -34.73 -10.67 9.81
N THR A 248 -36.01 -10.37 9.62
CA THR A 248 -37.02 -11.26 9.04
C THR A 248 -37.88 -10.50 8.02
N ALA A 249 -38.55 -11.23 7.13
CA ALA A 249 -39.46 -10.61 6.16
C ALA A 249 -40.73 -10.04 6.82
N GLU A 250 -41.27 -10.74 7.82
CA GLU A 250 -42.53 -10.38 8.49
C GLU A 250 -42.29 -9.74 9.86
N GLU A 251 -43.14 -8.77 10.23
CA GLU A 251 -43.06 -8.05 11.51
C GLU A 251 -43.36 -8.96 12.70
N GLU A 252 -44.30 -9.90 12.54
CA GLU A 252 -44.72 -10.83 13.59
C GLU A 252 -43.57 -11.77 13.98
N ASP A 253 -42.80 -12.25 12.99
CA ASP A 253 -41.61 -13.08 13.22
C ASP A 253 -40.52 -12.29 13.96
N ALA A 254 -40.30 -11.03 13.57
CA ALA A 254 -39.37 -10.15 14.26
C ALA A 254 -39.81 -9.91 15.72
N ALA A 255 -41.11 -9.69 15.96
CA ALA A 255 -41.66 -9.53 17.31
C ALA A 255 -41.48 -10.79 18.17
N ALA A 256 -41.68 -11.97 17.60
CA ALA A 256 -41.44 -13.25 18.27
C ALA A 256 -39.96 -13.43 18.63
N LEU A 257 -39.04 -13.18 17.68
CA LEU A 257 -37.60 -13.24 17.93
C LEU A 257 -37.15 -12.25 19.00
N ARG A 258 -37.73 -11.04 19.03
CA ARG A 258 -37.47 -10.06 20.10
C ARG A 258 -37.82 -10.63 21.47
N ALA A 259 -39.00 -11.23 21.62
CA ALA A 259 -39.44 -11.80 22.89
C ALA A 259 -38.53 -12.94 23.36
N GLU A 260 -38.11 -13.81 22.44
CA GLU A 260 -37.18 -14.91 22.74
C GLU A 260 -35.78 -14.39 23.12
N TRP A 261 -35.29 -13.38 22.42
CA TRP A 261 -34.00 -12.77 22.72
C TRP A 261 -34.01 -11.99 24.04
N GLU A 262 -35.15 -11.38 24.40
CA GLU A 262 -35.38 -10.76 25.70
C GLU A 262 -35.44 -11.80 26.83
N ALA A 263 -35.99 -12.99 26.56
CA ALA A 263 -36.00 -14.12 27.48
C ALA A 263 -34.62 -14.80 27.68
N GLY A 264 -33.61 -14.38 26.93
CA GLY A 264 -32.23 -14.84 27.08
C GLY A 264 -31.77 -15.89 26.08
N ALA A 265 -32.49 -16.08 24.96
CA ALA A 265 -32.01 -16.93 23.86
C ALA A 265 -30.66 -16.42 23.31
N ASP A 266 -29.78 -17.35 22.93
CA ASP A 266 -28.50 -17.01 22.31
C ASP A 266 -28.71 -16.55 20.87
N ILE A 267 -27.93 -15.55 20.43
CA ILE A 267 -28.12 -14.98 19.10
C ILE A 267 -27.73 -15.95 17.98
N ALA A 268 -26.73 -16.81 18.18
CA ALA A 268 -26.33 -17.77 17.16
C ALA A 268 -27.47 -18.75 16.90
N ASP A 269 -28.13 -19.24 17.96
CA ASP A 269 -29.30 -20.11 17.85
C ASP A 269 -30.48 -19.44 17.14
N LEU A 270 -30.66 -18.13 17.33
CA LEU A 270 -31.69 -17.36 16.64
C LEU A 270 -31.36 -17.15 15.16
N LEU A 271 -30.09 -16.92 14.82
CA LEU A 271 -29.61 -16.72 13.44
C LEU A 271 -29.56 -18.01 12.62
N ASP A 272 -29.42 -19.17 13.26
CA ASP A 272 -29.46 -20.48 12.60
C ASP A 272 -30.89 -20.88 12.17
N ARG A 273 -31.92 -20.12 12.53
CA ARG A 273 -33.31 -20.40 12.17
C ARG A 273 -33.59 -20.09 10.70
N PRO A 274 -34.39 -20.94 10.01
CA PRO A 274 -34.83 -20.66 8.66
C PRO A 274 -35.56 -19.31 8.57
N GLY A 275 -35.18 -18.49 7.60
CA GLY A 275 -35.81 -17.18 7.35
C GLY A 275 -35.26 -16.04 8.21
N VAL A 276 -34.40 -16.31 9.20
CA VAL A 276 -33.73 -15.28 9.99
C VAL A 276 -32.38 -14.96 9.37
N ARG A 277 -32.07 -13.66 9.25
CA ARG A 277 -30.80 -13.19 8.68
C ARG A 277 -30.21 -12.09 9.54
N SER A 278 -28.97 -11.73 9.22
CA SER A 278 -28.31 -10.53 9.72
C SER A 278 -27.62 -9.83 8.57
N HIS A 279 -27.59 -8.50 8.60
CA HIS A 279 -26.78 -7.70 7.69
C HIS A 279 -25.30 -7.66 8.13
N ALA A 280 -24.95 -8.29 9.26
CA ALA A 280 -23.57 -8.50 9.69
C ALA A 280 -22.84 -9.44 8.70
N GLY A 281 -22.12 -8.87 7.73
CA GLY A 281 -21.34 -9.62 6.73
C GLY A 281 -21.50 -9.15 5.29
N VAL A 282 -22.46 -8.26 5.01
CA VAL A 282 -22.54 -7.56 3.71
C VAL A 282 -21.36 -6.60 3.60
N GLU A 283 -20.63 -6.63 2.48
CA GLU A 283 -19.44 -5.81 2.22
C GLU A 283 -19.66 -4.35 2.65
N GLY A 284 -18.99 -3.94 3.73
CA GLY A 284 -19.07 -2.59 4.29
C GLY A 284 -19.72 -2.48 5.68
N HIS A 285 -20.47 -3.47 6.16
CA HIS A 285 -21.25 -3.35 7.41
C HIS A 285 -20.73 -4.16 8.62
N GLY A 286 -19.67 -4.96 8.48
CA GLY A 286 -19.15 -5.76 9.61
C GLY A 286 -17.81 -6.45 9.35
N VAL A 287 -17.17 -6.89 10.43
CA VAL A 287 -15.91 -7.64 10.44
C VAL A 287 -16.25 -9.12 10.62
N ARG A 288 -16.06 -9.96 9.57
CA ARG A 288 -16.35 -11.40 9.62
C ARG A 288 -15.63 -12.16 10.76
N GLU A 289 -14.58 -11.58 11.34
CA GLU A 289 -13.80 -12.17 12.44
C GLU A 289 -14.40 -11.98 13.85
N HIS A 290 -15.44 -11.15 14.05
CA HIS A 290 -15.89 -10.74 15.40
C HIS A 290 -17.31 -11.21 15.80
N GLY A 291 -17.87 -12.23 15.15
CA GLY A 291 -19.12 -12.89 15.57
C GLY A 291 -20.36 -12.01 15.47
N TRP A 292 -21.09 -12.07 14.35
CA TRP A 292 -22.42 -11.46 14.14
C TRP A 292 -22.59 -9.95 14.46
N GLU A 293 -21.50 -9.25 14.76
CA GLU A 293 -21.51 -7.81 15.06
C GLU A 293 -21.59 -6.96 13.79
N MET A 294 -22.61 -6.11 13.75
CA MET A 294 -22.79 -5.10 12.72
C MET A 294 -22.31 -3.74 13.23
N ARG A 295 -21.47 -3.07 12.44
CA ARG A 295 -20.98 -1.72 12.72
C ARG A 295 -21.82 -0.68 11.97
N LEU A 296 -22.66 0.05 12.69
CA LEU A 296 -23.50 1.12 12.13
C LEU A 296 -22.85 2.49 12.27
N VAL A 297 -22.73 3.22 11.16
CA VAL A 297 -22.31 4.64 11.12
C VAL A 297 -23.42 5.48 10.48
N ARG A 298 -23.43 6.79 10.72
CA ARG A 298 -24.40 7.74 10.12
C ARG A 298 -24.35 7.80 8.59
N LEU A 299 -23.28 7.30 7.98
CA LEU A 299 -23.21 7.12 6.53
C LEU A 299 -24.27 6.14 6.00
N TYR A 300 -24.72 5.18 6.81
CA TYR A 300 -25.65 4.12 6.39
C TYR A 300 -27.13 4.48 6.53
N GLU A 301 -27.46 5.66 7.09
CA GLU A 301 -28.85 6.10 7.28
C GLU A 301 -29.68 6.11 5.99
N PRO A 302 -29.19 6.51 4.80
CA PRO A 302 -29.98 6.42 3.58
C PRO A 302 -30.37 4.99 3.17
N ARG A 303 -29.62 3.98 3.64
CA ARG A 303 -29.88 2.56 3.36
C ARG A 303 -30.75 1.92 4.44
N TYR A 304 -30.50 2.25 5.71
CA TYR A 304 -31.26 1.73 6.85
C TYR A 304 -31.75 2.90 7.74
N PRO A 305 -32.76 3.67 7.31
CA PRO A 305 -33.12 4.93 7.96
C PRO A 305 -33.53 4.74 9.41
N GLU A 306 -34.51 3.85 9.64
CA GLU A 306 -35.08 3.64 10.98
C GLU A 306 -34.11 2.87 11.89
N LEU A 307 -33.37 1.90 11.34
CA LEU A 307 -32.33 1.17 12.06
C LEU A 307 -31.21 2.08 12.56
N VAL A 308 -30.64 2.93 11.70
CA VAL A 308 -29.54 3.82 12.10
C VAL A 308 -30.02 4.87 13.10
N LYS A 309 -31.19 5.48 12.88
CA LYS A 309 -31.77 6.44 13.85
C LYS A 309 -31.98 5.79 15.21
N ALA A 310 -32.64 4.63 15.24
CA ALA A 310 -32.92 3.91 16.48
C ALA A 310 -31.64 3.48 17.20
N ALA A 311 -30.65 2.95 16.48
CA ALA A 311 -29.39 2.49 17.07
C ALA A 311 -28.58 3.64 17.70
N PHE A 312 -28.59 4.82 17.09
CA PHE A 312 -27.89 5.98 17.64
C PHE A 312 -28.61 6.62 18.83
N ILE A 313 -29.92 6.42 18.98
CA ILE A 313 -30.71 6.90 20.14
C ILE A 313 -30.65 5.91 21.31
N ALA A 314 -30.69 4.61 21.03
CA ALA A 314 -30.80 3.56 22.04
C ALA A 314 -29.60 3.45 22.99
N GLU A 315 -29.85 3.14 24.25
CA GLU A 315 -28.79 2.92 25.25
C GLU A 315 -28.03 1.62 24.99
N VAL A 316 -26.79 1.54 25.49
CA VAL A 316 -26.01 0.29 25.43
C VAL A 316 -26.74 -0.79 26.24
N GLY A 317 -26.90 -1.97 25.62
CA GLY A 317 -27.66 -3.11 26.16
C GLY A 317 -29.13 -3.12 25.76
N ALA A 318 -29.68 -2.02 25.23
CA ALA A 318 -31.09 -1.95 24.86
C ALA A 318 -31.40 -2.88 23.68
N LEU A 319 -32.49 -3.65 23.80
CA LEU A 319 -33.09 -4.45 22.73
C LEU A 319 -34.23 -3.64 22.08
N VAL A 320 -34.08 -3.33 20.79
CA VAL A 320 -34.93 -2.40 20.05
C VAL A 320 -35.47 -3.09 18.80
N GLY A 321 -36.70 -2.76 18.42
CA GLY A 321 -37.44 -3.39 17.33
C GLY A 321 -38.77 -3.98 17.80
N PRO A 322 -39.53 -4.64 16.91
CA PRO A 322 -39.28 -4.69 15.47
C PRO A 322 -39.39 -3.29 14.83
N ILE A 323 -38.52 -3.01 13.86
CA ILE A 323 -38.52 -1.77 13.07
C ILE A 323 -38.31 -2.09 11.59
N GLU A 324 -38.87 -1.28 10.71
CA GLU A 324 -38.67 -1.44 9.27
C GLU A 324 -37.18 -1.28 8.90
N SER A 325 -36.67 -2.22 8.11
CA SER A 325 -35.31 -2.19 7.57
C SER A 325 -35.30 -2.89 6.22
N MET A 326 -34.94 -2.14 5.17
CA MET A 326 -35.01 -2.60 3.77
C MET A 326 -36.43 -3.06 3.40
N ASP A 327 -36.60 -4.33 3.02
CA ASP A 327 -37.84 -4.99 2.61
C ASP A 327 -38.42 -5.91 3.70
N GLY A 328 -38.02 -5.72 4.96
CA GLY A 328 -38.50 -6.49 6.10
C GLY A 328 -38.33 -5.75 7.43
N TYR A 329 -38.15 -6.51 8.52
CA TYR A 329 -38.15 -6.00 9.87
C TYR A 329 -36.90 -6.45 10.64
N ALA A 330 -36.28 -5.51 11.35
CA ALA A 330 -35.10 -5.74 12.16
C ALA A 330 -35.40 -5.62 13.66
N VAL A 331 -34.76 -6.48 14.44
CA VAL A 331 -34.60 -6.37 15.89
C VAL A 331 -33.12 -6.35 16.18
N PHE A 332 -32.67 -5.40 17.00
CA PHE A 332 -31.26 -5.27 17.29
C PHE A 332 -31.00 -4.98 18.76
N ARG A 333 -29.80 -5.38 19.23
CA ARG A 333 -29.29 -5.05 20.56
C ARG A 333 -28.03 -4.21 20.43
N VAL A 334 -27.99 -3.06 21.10
CA VAL A 334 -26.79 -2.22 21.14
C VAL A 334 -25.75 -2.85 22.06
N LEU A 335 -24.58 -3.19 21.53
CA LEU A 335 -23.50 -3.82 22.29
C LEU A 335 -22.54 -2.79 22.87
N ARG A 336 -22.10 -1.84 22.04
CA ARG A 336 -21.14 -0.79 22.42
C ARG A 336 -21.17 0.35 21.42
N ARG A 337 -20.54 1.46 21.81
CA ARG A 337 -20.31 2.62 20.95
C ARG A 337 -18.81 2.83 20.75
N GLU A 338 -18.43 3.19 19.53
CA GLU A 338 -17.08 3.56 19.14
C GLU A 338 -17.03 5.05 18.79
N GLY A 339 -15.91 5.72 19.08
CA GLY A 339 -15.71 7.14 18.76
C GLY A 339 -15.40 8.06 19.97
N GLY A 340 -15.05 7.51 21.14
CA GLY A 340 -14.79 8.32 22.34
C GLY A 340 -13.61 9.29 22.24
N GLN A 341 -12.57 8.96 21.46
CA GLN A 341 -11.51 9.90 21.06
C GLN A 341 -11.58 10.11 19.55
N ILE A 342 -12.23 11.21 19.16
CA ILE A 342 -12.32 11.64 17.76
C ILE A 342 -10.94 12.14 17.33
N GLN A 343 -10.25 11.35 16.51
CA GLN A 343 -8.94 11.72 15.96
C GLN A 343 -9.10 12.97 15.08
N PRO A 344 -8.42 14.10 15.32
CA PRO A 344 -8.60 15.33 14.55
C PRO A 344 -8.57 15.10 13.04
N PHE A 345 -9.42 15.83 12.30
CA PHE A 345 -9.53 15.68 10.85
C PHE A 345 -8.17 15.72 10.14
N ALA A 346 -7.27 16.60 10.57
CA ALA A 346 -5.93 16.72 10.00
C ALA A 346 -5.14 15.40 10.01
N GLU A 347 -5.29 14.60 11.06
CA GLU A 347 -4.63 13.30 11.20
C GLU A 347 -5.38 12.18 10.47
N ALA A 348 -6.72 12.22 10.50
CA ALA A 348 -7.57 11.22 9.86
C ALA A 348 -7.79 11.46 8.35
N ARG A 349 -7.47 12.64 7.82
CA ARG A 349 -7.76 13.08 6.45
C ARG A 349 -7.32 12.07 5.40
N ARG A 350 -6.07 11.57 5.49
CA ARG A 350 -5.54 10.60 4.50
C ARG A 350 -6.34 9.30 4.50
N ARG A 351 -6.73 8.83 5.70
CA ARG A 351 -7.54 7.62 5.87
C ARG A 351 -8.95 7.83 5.33
N ALA A 352 -9.59 8.95 5.68
CA ALA A 352 -10.92 9.32 5.19
C ALA A 352 -10.95 9.46 3.66
N ALA A 353 -9.93 10.11 3.08
CA ALA A 353 -9.81 10.25 1.63
C ALA A 353 -9.64 8.91 0.92
N ALA A 354 -8.78 8.02 1.46
CA ALA A 354 -8.59 6.69 0.91
C ALA A 354 -9.86 5.82 0.99
N SER A 355 -10.57 5.91 2.12
CA SER A 355 -11.86 5.22 2.33
C SER A 355 -12.91 5.68 1.34
N LEU A 356 -13.14 7.00 1.25
CA LEU A 356 -14.13 7.59 0.34
C LEU A 356 -13.78 7.32 -1.13
N ARG A 357 -12.50 7.42 -1.49
CA ARG A 357 -12.02 7.07 -2.84
C ARG A 357 -12.34 5.62 -3.18
N ARG A 358 -12.02 4.67 -2.27
CA ARG A 358 -12.31 3.25 -2.47
C ARG A 358 -13.81 2.99 -2.63
N GLN A 359 -14.64 3.62 -1.81
CA GLN A 359 -16.10 3.51 -1.93
C GLN A 359 -16.58 3.96 -3.32
N ARG A 360 -16.15 5.13 -3.80
CA ARG A 360 -16.49 5.63 -5.14
C ARG A 360 -15.98 4.74 -6.26
N GLU A 361 -14.76 4.22 -6.12
CA GLU A 361 -14.20 3.27 -7.07
C GLU A 361 -15.07 2.01 -7.17
N ASN A 362 -15.47 1.44 -6.04
CA ASN A 362 -16.35 0.27 -5.98
C ASN A 362 -17.73 0.54 -6.58
N GLU A 363 -18.35 1.69 -6.27
CA GLU A 363 -19.64 2.09 -6.84
C GLU A 363 -19.57 2.20 -8.37
N ARG A 364 -18.52 2.84 -8.90
CA ARG A 364 -18.30 2.99 -10.35
C ARG A 364 -17.99 1.67 -11.03
N ILE A 365 -17.16 0.82 -10.41
CA ILE A 365 -16.88 -0.52 -10.94
C ILE A 365 -18.16 -1.35 -10.95
N GLY A 366 -18.95 -1.34 -9.88
CA GLY A 366 -20.22 -2.05 -9.82
C GLY A 366 -21.23 -1.57 -10.87
N ALA A 367 -21.33 -0.26 -11.08
CA ALA A 367 -22.15 0.30 -12.16
C ALA A 367 -21.65 -0.11 -13.55
N PHE A 368 -20.32 -0.08 -13.75
CA PHE A 368 -19.70 -0.50 -15.00
C PHE A 368 -19.91 -1.99 -15.28
N ILE A 369 -19.80 -2.86 -14.28
CA ILE A 369 -20.09 -4.30 -14.41
C ILE A 369 -21.54 -4.52 -14.80
N ARG A 370 -22.50 -3.85 -14.14
CA ARG A 370 -23.92 -3.95 -14.52
C ARG A 370 -24.15 -3.52 -15.97
N GLN A 371 -23.56 -2.41 -16.38
CA GLN A 371 -23.62 -1.96 -17.78
C GLN A 371 -23.04 -3.00 -18.76
N LEU A 372 -21.96 -3.70 -18.40
CA LEU A 372 -21.41 -4.78 -19.21
C LEU A 372 -22.34 -6.00 -19.24
N GLN A 373 -22.93 -6.37 -18.11
CA GLN A 373 -23.88 -7.47 -18.02
C GLN A 373 -25.10 -7.21 -18.89
N ASP A 374 -25.70 -6.01 -18.81
CA ASP A 374 -26.84 -5.62 -19.64
C ASP A 374 -26.47 -5.61 -21.14
N LYS A 375 -25.28 -5.08 -21.48
CA LYS A 375 -24.83 -4.99 -22.89
C LYS A 375 -24.58 -6.37 -23.51
N TYR A 376 -24.13 -7.33 -22.71
CA TYR A 376 -23.76 -8.66 -23.17
C TYR A 376 -24.67 -9.75 -22.57
N GLU A 377 -25.93 -9.40 -22.27
CA GLU A 377 -26.90 -10.30 -21.63
C GLU A 377 -27.03 -11.63 -22.39
N ASP A 378 -27.07 -11.58 -23.72
CA ASP A 378 -27.14 -12.76 -24.60
C ASP A 378 -25.87 -13.64 -24.60
N GLN A 379 -24.79 -13.18 -23.97
CA GLN A 379 -23.47 -13.85 -23.93
C GLN A 379 -23.01 -14.17 -22.50
N VAL A 380 -23.69 -13.65 -21.47
CA VAL A 380 -23.31 -13.80 -20.06
C VAL A 380 -24.37 -14.63 -19.34
N ALA A 381 -24.07 -15.90 -19.10
CA ALA A 381 -24.86 -16.71 -18.17
C ALA A 381 -24.44 -16.38 -16.74
N VAL A 382 -25.28 -15.63 -16.00
CA VAL A 382 -25.09 -15.43 -14.57
C VAL A 382 -25.56 -16.68 -13.84
N LEU A 383 -24.62 -17.46 -13.31
CA LEU A 383 -24.94 -18.57 -12.39
C LEU A 383 -25.24 -17.99 -11.02
N VAL A 384 -26.52 -17.72 -10.73
CA VAL A 384 -26.99 -17.30 -9.40
C VAL A 384 -27.48 -18.56 -8.68
N ASP A 385 -26.62 -19.21 -7.88
CA ASP A 385 -27.03 -20.21 -6.87
C ASP A 385 -25.83 -20.59 -5.98
N TRP A 386 -25.72 -19.98 -4.79
CA TRP A 386 -25.05 -20.54 -3.59
C TRP A 386 -25.68 -19.97 -2.33
#